data_AF-A0A0E3YV55-F1
#
_entry.id   AF-A0A0E3YV55-F1
#
_cell.length_a   1.000
_cell.length_b   1.000
_cell.length_c   1.000
_cell.angle_alpha   90.00
_cell.angle_beta   90.00
_cell.angle_gamma   90.00
#
_symmetry.space_group_name_H-M   'P 1'
#
loop_
_entity.id
_entity.type
_entity.pdbx_description
1 polymer ?
#
loop_
_entity_poly.entity_id
_entity_poly.type
_entity_poly.pdbx_seq_one_letter_code
_entity_poly.pdbx_strand_id
1 'polypeptide(L)'
;MSLMHPRRYLTLVTGYCALAILPVSYGQRYILKNGTALAADSVSLGVGVLVQQVALAGGGSSERRFPIGDIARIEFPEPEALDEAEKLVAAGSGAEALKIIEPVYRQFAPFSKIFGSYWPRAADLRLKALLLGTDSSAITSSARELIQSGLGPEVSGSAKLALAQLDVRAGKEALANVMLEEILREATPRVQARAWLLRGDLAAARAAHAEALECYLRIPAFYGTQDELMPAALLGAARAYKGYGDGSRAERSALDLIDTYPATLQAAQAKKEFNL
;
A
#
# COMPACT_ATOMS: atom_id res chain seq x y z
N MET A 1 -48.28 21.67 -79.96
CA MET A 1 -46.88 21.94 -79.52
C MET A 1 -46.83 21.80 -78.01
N SER A 2 -46.08 20.80 -77.56
CA SER A 2 -45.99 20.30 -76.19
C SER A 2 -45.20 21.23 -75.26
N LEU A 3 -45.63 21.30 -74.00
CA LEU A 3 -44.78 21.71 -72.87
C LEU A 3 -44.83 20.61 -71.81
N MET A 4 -43.75 19.84 -71.72
CA MET A 4 -43.44 18.93 -70.61
C MET A 4 -42.43 19.65 -69.71
N HIS A 5 -42.70 19.76 -68.42
CA HIS A 5 -41.75 20.23 -67.40
C HIS A 5 -41.31 19.04 -66.52
N PRO A 6 -40.01 18.87 -66.25
CA PRO A 6 -39.52 17.82 -65.37
C PRO A 6 -39.49 18.27 -63.89
N ARG A 7 -39.97 17.38 -63.02
CA ARG A 7 -39.86 17.44 -61.55
C ARG A 7 -38.40 17.30 -61.11
N ARG A 8 -37.94 18.17 -60.20
CA ARG A 8 -36.66 18.03 -59.48
C ARG A 8 -36.91 17.44 -58.09
N TYR A 9 -36.25 16.34 -57.79
CA TYR A 9 -36.21 15.69 -56.48
C TYR A 9 -35.25 16.44 -55.54
N LEU A 10 -35.68 16.65 -54.30
CA LEU A 10 -34.89 17.25 -53.21
C LEU A 10 -34.36 16.10 -52.33
N THR A 11 -33.07 15.79 -52.40
CA THR A 11 -32.42 14.81 -51.51
C THR A 11 -31.88 15.54 -50.28
N LEU A 12 -32.43 15.23 -49.12
CA LEU A 12 -32.07 15.80 -47.82
C LEU A 12 -30.95 14.94 -47.21
N VAL A 13 -29.72 15.47 -47.13
CA VAL A 13 -28.58 14.80 -46.50
C VAL A 13 -28.55 15.18 -45.02
N THR A 14 -28.93 14.23 -44.17
CA THR A 14 -28.89 14.36 -42.71
C THR A 14 -27.44 14.14 -42.24
N GLY A 15 -26.76 15.21 -41.86
CA GLY A 15 -25.42 15.14 -41.28
C GLY A 15 -25.45 14.62 -39.83
N TYR A 16 -24.93 13.43 -39.62
CA TYR A 16 -24.57 12.93 -38.29
C TYR A 16 -23.28 13.62 -37.83
N CYS A 17 -23.39 14.63 -36.96
CA CYS A 17 -22.26 15.11 -36.17
C CYS A 17 -21.97 14.07 -35.07
N ALA A 18 -21.03 13.17 -35.34
CA ALA A 18 -20.42 12.36 -34.29
C ALA A 18 -19.63 13.29 -33.35
N LEU A 19 -20.16 13.49 -32.14
CA LEU A 19 -19.42 14.11 -31.05
C LEU A 19 -18.31 13.13 -30.63
N ALA A 20 -17.10 13.33 -31.13
CA ALA A 20 -15.94 12.59 -30.66
C ALA A 20 -15.63 13.04 -29.23
N ILE A 21 -16.00 12.23 -28.24
CA ILE A 21 -15.46 12.35 -26.89
C ILE A 21 -14.00 11.91 -27.00
N LEU A 22 -13.09 12.87 -27.18
CA LEU A 22 -11.67 12.59 -27.09
C LEU A 22 -11.37 12.13 -25.65
N PRO A 23 -10.69 11.00 -25.44
CA PRO A 23 -10.18 10.67 -24.13
C PRO A 23 -9.27 11.83 -23.71
N VAL A 24 -9.57 12.44 -22.56
CA VAL A 24 -8.61 13.32 -21.90
C VAL A 24 -7.40 12.44 -21.58
N SER A 25 -6.36 12.52 -22.42
CA SER A 25 -5.07 11.96 -22.05
C SER A 25 -4.62 12.77 -20.84
N TYR A 26 -4.76 12.22 -19.65
CA TYR A 26 -4.14 12.76 -18.45
C TYR A 26 -2.63 12.60 -18.61
N GLY A 27 -2.02 13.55 -19.33
CA GLY A 27 -0.57 13.66 -19.40
C GLY A 27 -0.03 13.83 -17.98
N GLN A 28 1.10 13.18 -17.70
CA GLN A 28 1.82 13.35 -16.44
C GLN A 28 2.20 14.82 -16.25
N ARG A 29 1.75 15.44 -15.16
CA ARG A 29 1.94 16.89 -14.93
C ARG A 29 2.43 17.20 -13.53
N TYR A 30 3.30 18.20 -13.45
CA TYR A 30 3.67 18.88 -12.23
C TYR A 30 2.87 20.18 -12.14
N ILE A 31 2.11 20.36 -11.06
CA ILE A 31 1.37 21.60 -10.81
C ILE A 31 2.16 22.42 -9.81
N LEU A 32 2.62 23.61 -10.22
CA LEU A 32 3.36 24.53 -9.36
C LEU A 32 2.41 25.33 -8.45
N LYS A 33 2.94 25.88 -7.36
CA LYS A 33 2.21 26.73 -6.40
C LYS A 33 1.60 27.98 -7.04
N ASN A 34 2.16 28.46 -8.14
CA ASN A 34 1.64 29.59 -8.90
C ASN A 34 0.53 29.19 -9.90
N GLY A 35 0.08 27.93 -9.90
CA GLY A 35 -0.95 27.40 -10.81
C GLY A 35 -0.43 26.98 -12.18
N THR A 36 0.85 27.20 -12.49
CA THR A 36 1.45 26.74 -13.75
C THR A 36 1.53 25.22 -13.76
N ALA A 37 1.15 24.61 -14.88
CA ALA A 37 1.29 23.18 -15.09
C ALA A 37 2.42 22.89 -16.07
N LEU A 38 3.36 22.05 -15.66
CA LEU A 38 4.46 21.56 -16.48
C LEU A 38 4.17 20.12 -16.89
N ALA A 39 4.25 19.82 -18.19
CA ALA A 39 4.17 18.45 -18.68
C ALA A 39 5.47 17.70 -18.32
N ALA A 40 5.37 16.46 -17.86
CA ALA A 40 6.53 15.71 -17.36
C ALA A 40 7.56 15.40 -18.45
N ASP A 41 7.12 15.22 -19.69
CA ASP A 41 7.98 15.03 -20.87
C ASP A 41 8.74 16.32 -21.29
N SER A 42 8.25 17.49 -20.85
CA SER A 42 8.87 18.78 -21.15
C SER A 42 9.97 19.19 -20.16
N VAL A 43 10.22 18.38 -19.13
CA VAL A 43 11.19 18.67 -18.08
C VAL A 43 12.08 17.47 -17.80
N SER A 44 13.32 17.72 -17.41
CA SER A 44 14.21 16.71 -16.84
C SER A 44 14.40 16.97 -15.34
N LEU A 45 14.56 15.89 -14.57
CA LEU A 45 14.83 15.99 -13.14
C LEU A 45 16.34 16.22 -12.93
N GLY A 46 16.68 17.39 -12.39
CA GLY A 46 17.99 17.68 -11.82
C GLY A 46 18.00 17.52 -10.31
N VAL A 47 19.14 17.80 -9.67
CA VAL A 47 19.27 17.75 -8.21
C VAL A 47 18.42 18.85 -7.59
N GLY A 48 17.26 18.49 -7.01
CA GLY A 48 16.35 19.41 -6.33
C GLY A 48 15.55 20.36 -7.24
N VAL A 49 15.66 20.22 -8.56
CA VAL A 49 15.02 21.10 -9.56
C VAL A 49 14.48 20.31 -10.75
N LEU A 50 13.38 20.77 -11.33
CA LEU A 50 12.96 20.41 -12.69
C LEU A 50 13.59 21.41 -13.66
N VAL A 51 14.22 20.90 -14.72
CA VAL A 51 14.87 21.70 -15.77
C VAL A 51 14.07 21.59 -17.05
N GLN A 52 13.59 22.71 -17.56
CA GLN A 52 12.93 22.83 -18.85
C GLN A 52 13.87 23.51 -19.83
N GLN A 53 14.15 22.85 -20.95
CA GLN A 53 14.86 23.49 -22.07
C GLN A 53 13.86 24.30 -22.90
N VAL A 54 14.16 25.57 -23.13
CA VAL A 54 13.34 26.49 -23.92
C VAL A 54 14.14 26.94 -25.14
N ALA A 55 13.63 26.69 -26.34
CA ALA A 55 14.25 27.19 -27.55
C ALA A 55 14.07 28.72 -27.67
N LEU A 56 15.13 29.44 -28.01
CA LEU A 56 15.12 30.88 -28.25
C LEU A 56 14.93 31.17 -29.75
N ALA A 57 14.18 32.23 -30.05
CA ALA A 57 14.05 32.75 -31.42
C ALA A 57 15.42 33.28 -31.88
N GLY A 58 16.15 32.47 -32.66
CA GLY A 58 17.53 32.76 -33.08
C GLY A 58 18.48 31.56 -33.07
N GLY A 59 18.03 30.36 -32.65
CA GLY A 59 18.81 29.12 -32.76
C GLY A 59 19.64 28.75 -31.52
N GLY A 60 19.32 29.30 -30.34
CA GLY A 60 19.88 28.90 -29.05
C GLY A 60 18.86 28.23 -28.13
N SER A 61 19.31 27.67 -27.00
CA SER A 61 18.45 27.18 -25.92
C SER A 61 18.71 27.95 -24.62
N SER A 62 17.68 28.06 -23.78
CA SER A 62 17.74 28.61 -22.44
C SER A 62 17.13 27.62 -21.45
N GLU A 63 17.68 27.56 -20.24
CA GLU A 63 17.15 26.70 -19.18
C GLU A 63 16.20 27.47 -18.27
N ARG A 64 15.02 26.92 -18.06
CA ARG A 64 14.15 27.33 -16.95
C ARG A 64 14.23 26.28 -15.85
N ARG A 65 14.50 26.73 -14.63
CA ARG A 65 14.64 25.85 -13.46
C ARG A 65 13.48 26.09 -12.51
N PHE A 66 12.86 25.01 -12.07
CA PHE A 66 11.77 25.02 -11.11
C PHE A 66 12.18 24.18 -9.90
N PRO A 67 12.42 24.77 -8.73
CA PRO A 67 12.64 24.02 -7.50
C PRO A 67 11.54 23.00 -7.25
N ILE A 68 11.90 21.79 -6.80
CA ILE A 68 10.90 20.77 -6.42
C ILE A 68 9.97 21.30 -5.32
N GLY A 69 10.50 22.14 -4.42
CA GLY A 69 9.71 22.80 -3.37
C GLY A 69 8.62 23.76 -3.90
N ASP A 70 8.66 24.15 -5.17
CA ASP A 70 7.61 24.98 -5.80
C ASP A 70 6.48 24.15 -6.41
N ILE A 71 6.61 22.83 -6.44
CA ILE A 71 5.56 21.91 -6.86
C ILE A 71 4.51 21.84 -5.73
N ALA A 72 3.27 22.17 -6.06
CA ALA A 72 2.13 22.04 -5.16
C ALA A 72 1.59 20.60 -5.16
N ARG A 73 1.46 19.99 -6.34
CA ARG A 73 1.01 18.60 -6.50
C ARG A 73 1.50 17.96 -7.80
N ILE A 74 1.43 16.63 -7.83
CA ILE A 74 1.73 15.80 -8.99
C ILE A 74 0.44 15.15 -9.46
N GLU A 75 0.22 15.15 -10.77
CA GLU A 75 -0.93 14.52 -11.44
C GLU A 75 -0.41 13.47 -12.41
N PHE A 76 -0.06 12.29 -11.88
CA PHE A 76 0.47 11.17 -12.63
C PHE A 76 -0.54 10.02 -12.57
N PRO A 77 -0.68 9.22 -13.64
CA PRO A 77 -1.46 8.00 -13.55
C PRO A 77 -0.83 7.06 -12.53
N GLU A 78 -1.66 6.25 -11.90
CA GLU A 78 -1.20 5.26 -10.96
C GLU A 78 -0.28 4.23 -11.65
N PRO A 79 0.94 4.00 -11.14
CA PRO A 79 1.82 2.98 -11.70
C PRO A 79 1.24 1.57 -11.48
N GLU A 80 1.02 0.81 -12.56
CA GLU A 80 0.54 -0.59 -12.50
C GLU A 80 1.41 -1.48 -11.61
N ALA A 81 2.70 -1.18 -11.53
CA ALA A 81 3.68 -1.83 -10.68
C ALA A 81 3.32 -1.82 -9.18
N LEU A 82 2.50 -0.86 -8.71
CA LEU A 82 2.04 -0.85 -7.31
C LEU A 82 1.15 -2.05 -7.01
N ASP A 83 0.14 -2.30 -7.84
CA ASP A 83 -0.81 -3.39 -7.68
C ASP A 83 -0.15 -4.76 -7.89
N GLU A 84 0.78 -4.85 -8.84
CA GLU A 84 1.56 -6.07 -9.07
C GLU A 84 2.46 -6.39 -7.88
N ALA A 85 3.20 -5.41 -7.37
CA ALA A 85 4.04 -5.58 -6.18
C ALA A 85 3.22 -5.97 -4.95
N GLU A 86 2.02 -5.41 -4.78
CA GLU A 86 1.11 -5.75 -3.68
C GLU A 86 0.67 -7.22 -3.73
N LYS A 87 0.31 -7.73 -4.92
CA LYS A 87 -0.02 -9.16 -5.12
C LYS A 87 1.17 -10.06 -4.81
N LEU A 88 2.37 -9.69 -5.25
CA LEU A 88 3.59 -10.45 -4.98
C LEU A 88 3.94 -10.46 -3.49
N VAL A 89 3.77 -9.34 -2.78
CA VAL A 89 3.92 -9.28 -1.33
C VAL A 89 2.90 -10.20 -0.64
N ALA A 90 1.63 -10.16 -1.05
CA ALA A 90 0.60 -11.03 -0.49
C ALA A 90 0.88 -12.53 -0.75
N ALA A 91 1.52 -12.86 -1.87
CA ALA A 91 1.94 -14.21 -2.21
C ALA A 91 3.24 -14.65 -1.49
N GLY A 92 3.91 -13.77 -0.74
CA GLY A 92 5.19 -14.05 -0.10
C GLY A 92 6.42 -13.91 -1.03
N SER A 93 6.24 -13.47 -2.27
CA SER A 93 7.29 -13.30 -3.29
C SER A 93 8.03 -11.96 -3.13
N GLY A 94 8.66 -11.73 -1.99
CA GLY A 94 9.30 -10.46 -1.65
C GLY A 94 10.41 -10.02 -2.63
N ALA A 95 11.26 -10.94 -3.08
CA ALA A 95 12.34 -10.62 -4.01
C ALA A 95 11.83 -10.17 -5.38
N GLU A 96 10.71 -10.70 -5.86
CA GLU A 96 10.08 -10.29 -7.11
C GLU A 96 9.35 -8.96 -6.96
N ALA A 97 8.62 -8.78 -5.85
CA ALA A 97 8.00 -7.51 -5.52
C ALA A 97 9.02 -6.36 -5.48
N LEU A 98 10.22 -6.60 -4.91
CA LEU A 98 11.30 -5.61 -4.87
C LEU A 98 11.78 -5.18 -6.26
N LYS A 99 11.90 -6.13 -7.20
CA LYS A 99 12.32 -5.81 -8.59
C LYS A 99 11.34 -4.85 -9.26
N ILE A 100 10.05 -5.02 -8.99
CA ILE A 100 8.97 -4.24 -9.63
C ILE A 100 8.77 -2.90 -8.93
N ILE A 101 8.84 -2.85 -7.59
CA ILE A 101 8.53 -1.64 -6.83
C ILE A 101 9.70 -0.65 -6.74
N GLU A 102 10.94 -1.12 -6.80
CA GLU A 102 12.12 -0.29 -6.63
C GLU A 102 12.23 0.85 -7.68
N PRO A 103 11.94 0.63 -8.98
CA PRO A 103 11.89 1.72 -9.96
C PRO A 103 10.87 2.82 -9.60
N VAL A 104 9.65 2.43 -9.18
CA VAL A 104 8.60 3.38 -8.78
C VAL A 104 9.03 4.16 -7.54
N TYR A 105 9.55 3.45 -6.54
CA TYR A 105 10.10 4.06 -5.33
C TYR A 105 11.14 5.14 -5.66
N ARG A 106 12.12 4.83 -6.51
CA ARG A 106 13.16 5.79 -6.91
C ARG A 106 12.64 6.95 -7.75
N GLN A 107 11.71 6.68 -8.66
CA GLN A 107 11.09 7.70 -9.50
C GLN A 107 10.38 8.78 -8.65
N PHE A 108 9.67 8.36 -7.59
CA PHE A 108 8.89 9.29 -6.76
C PHE A 108 9.62 9.78 -5.50
N ALA A 109 10.81 9.25 -5.16
CA ALA A 109 11.59 9.66 -3.99
C ALA A 109 11.86 11.17 -3.88
N PRO A 110 12.22 11.90 -4.95
CA PRO A 110 12.38 13.36 -4.90
C PRO A 110 11.10 14.10 -4.49
N PHE A 111 9.94 13.46 -4.66
CA PHE A 111 8.62 14.01 -4.44
C PHE A 111 7.91 13.40 -3.21
N SER A 112 8.65 12.79 -2.28
CA SER A 112 8.11 12.04 -1.14
C SER A 112 7.10 12.81 -0.26
N LYS A 113 7.19 14.15 -0.23
CA LYS A 113 6.33 15.04 0.56
C LYS A 113 5.32 15.83 -0.28
N ILE A 114 5.27 15.61 -1.60
CA ILE A 114 4.38 16.35 -2.50
C ILE A 114 3.08 15.58 -2.67
N PHE A 115 1.96 16.31 -2.61
CA PHE A 115 0.64 15.73 -2.79
C PHE A 115 0.51 15.07 -4.18
N GLY A 116 -0.11 13.89 -4.24
CA GLY A 116 -0.22 13.09 -5.46
C GLY A 116 1.02 12.26 -5.80
N SER A 117 2.09 12.32 -4.99
CA SER A 117 3.22 11.41 -5.14
C SER A 117 2.86 9.98 -4.72
N TYR A 118 3.27 9.01 -5.53
CA TYR A 118 3.13 7.58 -5.22
C TYR A 118 4.25 7.03 -4.33
N TRP A 119 5.20 7.86 -3.92
CA TRP A 119 6.31 7.44 -3.06
C TRP A 119 5.87 6.79 -1.74
N PRO A 120 4.90 7.32 -0.97
CA PRO A 120 4.48 6.71 0.30
C PRO A 120 4.04 5.25 0.13
N ARG A 121 3.22 4.97 -0.88
CA ARG A 121 2.72 3.62 -1.17
C ARG A 121 3.84 2.72 -1.68
N ALA A 122 4.72 3.23 -2.55
CA ALA A 122 5.87 2.47 -3.04
C ALA A 122 6.86 2.12 -1.93
N ALA A 123 7.14 3.05 -1.01
CA ALA A 123 8.03 2.87 0.12
C ALA A 123 7.47 1.87 1.15
N ASP A 124 6.16 1.91 1.43
CA ASP A 124 5.49 0.93 2.27
C ASP A 124 5.52 -0.49 1.66
N LEU A 125 5.17 -0.63 0.36
CA LEU A 125 5.25 -1.91 -0.35
C LEU A 125 6.69 -2.45 -0.39
N ARG A 126 7.66 -1.58 -0.62
CA ARG A 126 9.09 -1.93 -0.55
C ARG A 126 9.46 -2.46 0.83
N LEU A 127 9.07 -1.79 1.91
CA LEU A 127 9.33 -2.27 3.28
C LEU A 127 8.68 -3.63 3.54
N LYS A 128 7.42 -3.82 3.14
CA LYS A 128 6.73 -5.11 3.25
C LYS A 128 7.44 -6.22 2.47
N ALA A 129 7.91 -5.92 1.26
CA ALA A 129 8.67 -6.87 0.46
C ALA A 129 10.04 -7.21 1.10
N LEU A 130 10.73 -6.22 1.66
CA LEU A 130 11.97 -6.42 2.42
C LEU A 130 11.75 -7.31 3.65
N LEU A 131 10.63 -7.13 4.35
CA LEU A 131 10.26 -7.96 5.50
C LEU A 131 10.07 -9.43 5.13
N LEU A 132 9.76 -9.79 3.88
CA LEU A 132 9.71 -11.19 3.45
C LEU A 132 11.10 -11.82 3.28
N GLY A 133 12.14 -10.98 3.20
CA GLY A 133 13.54 -11.40 3.14
C GLY A 133 14.24 -11.41 4.51
N THR A 134 15.57 -11.50 4.45
CA THR A 134 16.46 -11.60 5.62
C THR A 134 17.40 -10.41 5.79
N ASP A 135 17.37 -9.42 4.89
CA ASP A 135 18.25 -8.26 4.94
C ASP A 135 17.78 -7.25 6.01
N SER A 136 18.20 -7.50 7.25
CA SER A 136 17.93 -6.65 8.41
C SER A 136 18.35 -5.20 8.24
N SER A 137 19.43 -4.94 7.49
CA SER A 137 19.94 -3.58 7.26
C SER A 137 19.03 -2.80 6.32
N ALA A 138 18.61 -3.44 5.22
CA ALA A 138 17.66 -2.86 4.29
C ALA A 138 16.29 -2.60 4.95
N ILE A 139 15.80 -3.55 5.77
CA ILE A 139 14.55 -3.37 6.53
C ILE A 139 14.69 -2.17 7.48
N THR A 140 15.77 -2.12 8.26
CA THR A 140 15.99 -1.05 9.25
C THR A 140 16.07 0.33 8.60
N SER A 141 16.84 0.45 7.52
CA SER A 141 16.98 1.71 6.78
C SER A 141 15.65 2.17 6.18
N SER A 142 14.92 1.27 5.51
CA SER A 142 13.62 1.58 4.91
C SER A 142 12.57 1.97 5.96
N ALA A 143 12.54 1.29 7.10
CA ALA A 143 11.62 1.63 8.18
C ALA A 143 11.94 2.99 8.81
N ARG A 144 13.22 3.29 9.06
CA ARG A 144 13.64 4.60 9.59
C ARG A 144 13.30 5.75 8.65
N GLU A 145 13.48 5.54 7.35
CA GLU A 145 13.09 6.52 6.33
C GLU A 145 11.59 6.84 6.37
N LEU A 146 10.74 5.81 6.46
CA LEU A 146 9.30 6.00 6.60
C LEU A 146 8.92 6.70 7.91
N ILE A 147 9.57 6.37 9.03
CA ILE A 147 9.36 7.06 10.32
C ILE A 147 9.74 8.54 10.21
N GLN A 148 10.87 8.86 9.58
CA GLN A 148 11.38 10.22 9.43
C GLN A 148 10.63 11.04 8.36
N SER A 149 9.88 10.39 7.47
CA SER A 149 9.13 11.06 6.41
C SER A 149 8.04 12.00 6.94
N GLY A 150 7.49 11.72 8.13
CA GLY A 150 6.42 12.50 8.74
C GLY A 150 5.05 12.30 8.10
N LEU A 151 4.83 11.22 7.34
CA LEU A 151 3.59 10.93 6.60
C LEU A 151 2.40 10.45 7.47
N GLY A 152 2.45 10.71 8.77
CA GLY A 152 1.37 10.41 9.71
C GLY A 152 1.50 9.07 10.45
N PRO A 153 0.59 8.79 11.39
CA PRO A 153 0.68 7.68 12.34
C PRO A 153 0.51 6.29 11.71
N GLU A 154 -0.19 6.17 10.57
CA GLU A 154 -0.34 4.90 9.85
C GLU A 154 1.02 4.41 9.30
N VAL A 155 1.72 5.30 8.61
CA VAL A 155 3.01 5.00 7.94
C VAL A 155 4.10 4.80 8.98
N SER A 156 4.22 5.71 9.95
CA SER A 156 5.21 5.60 11.01
C SER A 156 4.95 4.38 11.91
N GLY A 157 3.69 4.10 12.24
CA GLY A 157 3.29 2.92 13.00
C GLY A 157 3.60 1.61 12.28
N SER A 158 3.29 1.51 10.98
CA SER A 158 3.61 0.32 10.17
C SER A 158 5.13 0.10 10.08
N ALA A 159 5.91 1.17 9.95
CA ALA A 159 7.36 1.09 9.96
C ALA A 159 7.95 0.70 11.33
N LYS A 160 7.40 1.21 12.44
CA LYS A 160 7.75 0.73 13.79
C LYS A 160 7.40 -0.76 13.93
N LEU A 161 6.24 -1.19 13.45
CA LEU A 161 5.86 -2.61 13.50
C LEU A 161 6.86 -3.50 12.74
N ALA A 162 7.37 -3.05 11.59
CA ALA A 162 8.41 -3.76 10.86
C ALA A 162 9.71 -3.91 11.66
N LEU A 163 10.12 -2.88 12.39
CA LEU A 163 11.28 -2.93 13.28
C LEU A 163 11.02 -3.88 14.46
N ALA A 164 9.83 -3.86 15.05
CA ALA A 164 9.46 -4.82 16.10
C ALA A 164 9.53 -6.27 15.59
N GLN A 165 9.00 -6.55 14.40
CA GLN A 165 9.13 -7.87 13.76
C GLN A 165 10.59 -8.27 13.55
N LEU A 166 11.46 -7.32 13.21
CA LEU A 166 12.89 -7.57 13.07
C LEU A 166 13.54 -7.91 14.41
N ASP A 167 13.18 -7.19 15.47
CA ASP A 167 13.64 -7.49 16.84
C ASP A 167 13.17 -8.88 17.30
N VAL A 168 11.93 -9.27 16.98
CA VAL A 168 11.43 -10.63 17.22
C VAL A 168 12.29 -11.68 16.53
N ARG A 169 12.59 -11.50 15.23
CA ARG A 169 13.47 -12.43 14.47
C ARG A 169 14.87 -12.53 15.05
N ALA A 170 15.36 -11.43 15.63
CA ALA A 170 16.66 -11.37 16.29
C ALA A 170 16.64 -11.91 17.74
N GLY A 171 15.51 -12.41 18.23
CA GLY A 171 15.34 -12.87 19.62
C GLY A 171 15.36 -11.74 20.66
N LYS A 172 15.23 -10.48 20.23
CA LYS A 172 15.25 -9.28 21.08
C LYS A 172 13.84 -8.90 21.53
N GLU A 173 13.17 -9.85 22.15
CA GLU A 173 11.75 -9.73 22.50
C GLU A 173 11.44 -8.53 23.40
N ALA A 174 12.34 -8.21 24.35
CA ALA A 174 12.17 -7.05 25.21
C ALA A 174 12.11 -5.72 24.43
N LEU A 175 12.94 -5.57 23.38
CA LEU A 175 12.92 -4.39 22.51
C LEU A 175 11.66 -4.35 21.65
N ALA A 176 11.28 -5.51 21.10
CA ALA A 176 10.03 -5.65 20.35
C ALA A 176 8.81 -5.23 21.20
N ASN A 177 8.73 -5.66 22.47
CA ASN A 177 7.62 -5.32 23.36
C ASN A 177 7.55 -3.82 23.67
N VAL A 178 8.69 -3.16 23.92
CA VAL A 178 8.72 -1.69 24.11
C VAL A 178 8.16 -0.98 22.89
N MET A 179 8.56 -1.41 21.69
CA MET A 179 8.09 -0.82 20.45
C MET A 179 6.61 -1.10 20.19
N LEU A 180 6.13 -2.30 20.51
CA LEU A 180 4.72 -2.66 20.42
C LEU A 180 3.86 -1.81 21.37
N GLU A 181 4.32 -1.53 22.59
CA GLU A 181 3.60 -0.65 23.52
C GLU A 181 3.46 0.79 23.02
N GLU A 182 4.50 1.30 22.35
CA GLU A 182 4.46 2.61 21.70
C GLU A 182 3.44 2.63 20.56
N ILE A 183 3.45 1.61 19.70
CA ILE A 183 2.49 1.45 18.60
C ILE A 183 1.05 1.39 19.14
N LEU A 184 0.83 0.63 20.21
CA LEU A 184 -0.49 0.47 20.83
C LEU A 184 -1.04 1.77 21.42
N ARG A 185 -0.19 2.75 21.71
CA ARG A 185 -0.59 4.08 22.24
C ARG A 185 -0.83 5.10 21.13
N GLU A 186 -0.03 5.08 20.08
CA GLU A 186 0.07 6.20 19.13
C GLU A 186 -0.44 5.90 17.72
N ALA A 187 -0.44 4.62 17.32
CA ALA A 187 -0.75 4.25 15.95
C ALA A 187 -2.26 4.19 15.70
N THR A 188 -2.63 4.06 14.42
CA THR A 188 -4.03 3.88 14.01
C THR A 188 -4.57 2.51 14.44
N PRO A 189 -5.91 2.34 14.51
CA PRO A 189 -6.51 1.05 14.86
C PRO A 189 -6.04 -0.13 13.98
N ARG A 190 -5.76 0.12 12.70
CA ARG A 190 -5.25 -0.91 11.79
C ARG A 190 -3.87 -1.41 12.21
N VAL A 191 -2.95 -0.51 12.52
CA VAL A 191 -1.60 -0.86 12.97
C VAL A 191 -1.64 -1.47 14.38
N GLN A 192 -2.49 -0.94 15.26
CA GLN A 192 -2.68 -1.49 16.61
C GLN A 192 -3.16 -2.95 16.57
N ALA A 193 -4.10 -3.29 15.68
CA ALA A 193 -4.57 -4.66 15.52
C ALA A 193 -3.44 -5.62 15.10
N ARG A 194 -2.57 -5.19 14.18
CA ARG A 194 -1.38 -5.98 13.78
C ARG A 194 -0.36 -6.10 14.91
N ALA A 195 -0.20 -5.07 15.74
CA ALA A 195 0.65 -5.11 16.92
C ALA A 195 0.12 -6.11 17.97
N TRP A 196 -1.20 -6.14 18.20
CA TRP A 196 -1.82 -7.16 19.06
C TRP A 196 -1.61 -8.57 18.52
N LEU A 197 -1.72 -8.76 17.20
CA LEU A 197 -1.44 -10.04 16.57
C LEU A 197 -0.01 -10.51 16.85
N LEU A 198 0.99 -9.65 16.59
CA LEU A 198 2.40 -9.98 16.85
C LEU A 198 2.68 -10.26 18.33
N ARG A 199 2.03 -9.52 19.25
CA ARG A 199 2.15 -9.74 20.68
C ARG A 199 1.54 -11.10 21.09
N GLY A 200 0.42 -11.48 20.47
CA GLY A 200 -0.18 -12.81 20.62
C GLY A 200 0.74 -13.92 20.12
N ASP A 201 1.39 -13.73 18.97
CA ASP A 201 2.34 -14.69 18.40
C ASP A 201 3.55 -14.88 19.33
N LEU A 202 4.09 -13.80 19.90
CA LEU A 202 5.17 -13.84 20.89
C LEU A 202 4.77 -14.61 22.16
N ALA A 203 3.60 -14.30 22.73
CA ALA A 203 3.09 -15.02 23.89
C ALA A 203 2.87 -16.52 23.59
N ALA A 204 2.32 -16.84 22.41
CA ALA A 204 2.10 -18.21 21.98
C ALA A 204 3.41 -18.99 21.82
N ALA A 205 4.46 -18.36 21.28
CA ALA A 205 5.80 -18.96 21.15
C ALA A 205 6.41 -19.35 22.51
N ARG A 206 6.04 -18.65 23.59
CA ARG A 206 6.45 -18.95 24.97
C ARG A 206 5.50 -19.91 25.70
N ALA A 207 4.51 -20.47 25.01
CA ALA A 207 3.40 -21.24 25.60
C ALA A 207 2.62 -20.47 26.69
N ALA A 208 2.65 -19.14 26.68
CA ALA A 208 1.85 -18.29 27.56
C ALA A 208 0.42 -18.18 27.02
N HIS A 209 -0.32 -19.29 27.05
CA HIS A 209 -1.61 -19.43 26.36
C HIS A 209 -2.66 -18.41 26.80
N ALA A 210 -2.71 -18.05 28.09
CA ALA A 210 -3.65 -17.04 28.59
C ALA A 210 -3.34 -15.64 28.03
N GLU A 211 -2.07 -15.24 28.00
CA GLU A 211 -1.64 -13.95 27.44
C GLU A 211 -1.86 -13.90 25.92
N ALA A 212 -1.52 -14.99 25.22
CA ALA A 212 -1.75 -15.11 23.79
C ALA A 212 -3.24 -14.98 23.45
N LEU A 213 -4.09 -15.67 24.22
CA LEU A 213 -5.53 -15.61 24.06
C LEU A 213 -6.08 -14.19 24.24
N GLU A 214 -5.64 -13.46 25.27
CA GLU A 214 -6.05 -12.07 25.47
C GLU A 214 -5.69 -11.20 24.26
N CYS A 215 -4.47 -11.37 23.73
CA CYS A 215 -4.01 -10.62 22.56
C CYS A 215 -4.86 -10.92 21.32
N TYR A 216 -5.11 -12.19 21.03
CA TYR A 216 -5.90 -12.58 19.85
C TYR A 216 -7.36 -12.13 19.95
N LEU A 217 -8.01 -12.26 21.11
CA LEU A 217 -9.41 -11.89 21.30
C LEU A 217 -9.67 -10.39 21.26
N ARG A 218 -8.65 -9.56 21.54
CA ARG A 218 -8.75 -8.10 21.36
C ARG A 218 -9.04 -7.72 19.91
N ILE A 219 -8.55 -8.49 18.95
CA ILE A 219 -8.70 -8.19 17.52
C ILE A 219 -10.19 -8.22 17.10
N PRO A 220 -10.94 -9.33 17.24
CA PRO A 220 -12.37 -9.34 16.92
C PRO A 220 -13.19 -8.41 17.85
N ALA A 221 -12.79 -8.23 19.11
CA ALA A 221 -13.55 -7.41 20.06
C ALA A 221 -13.46 -5.89 19.78
N PHE A 222 -12.30 -5.38 19.39
CA PHE A 222 -12.05 -3.94 19.26
C PHE A 222 -11.71 -3.50 17.84
N TYR A 223 -11.33 -4.43 16.98
CA TYR A 223 -10.84 -4.16 15.62
C TYR A 223 -11.58 -4.99 14.58
N GLY A 224 -12.85 -5.36 14.83
CA GLY A 224 -13.66 -6.21 13.95
C GLY A 224 -13.81 -5.72 12.50
N THR A 225 -13.54 -4.44 12.22
CA THR A 225 -13.50 -3.90 10.85
C THR A 225 -12.22 -4.28 10.08
N GLN A 226 -11.20 -4.83 10.76
CA GLN A 226 -9.93 -5.27 10.17
C GLN A 226 -10.05 -6.74 9.73
N ASP A 227 -10.93 -6.97 8.75
CA ASP A 227 -11.32 -8.29 8.26
C ASP A 227 -10.10 -9.14 7.82
N GLU A 228 -9.08 -8.47 7.26
CA GLU A 228 -7.82 -9.08 6.84
C GLU A 228 -7.04 -9.80 7.96
N LEU A 229 -7.26 -9.42 9.23
CA LEU A 229 -6.57 -9.99 10.40
C LEU A 229 -7.40 -11.02 11.15
N MET A 230 -8.71 -11.06 10.92
CA MET A 230 -9.63 -11.95 11.63
C MET A 230 -9.25 -13.42 11.49
N PRO A 231 -8.89 -13.93 10.28
CA PRO A 231 -8.53 -15.34 10.15
C PRO A 231 -7.34 -15.76 11.01
N ALA A 232 -6.31 -14.91 11.06
CA ALA A 232 -5.11 -15.17 11.86
C ALA A 232 -5.42 -15.07 13.37
N ALA A 233 -6.20 -14.07 13.78
CA ALA A 233 -6.60 -13.88 15.16
C ALA A 233 -7.44 -15.06 15.69
N LEU A 234 -8.45 -15.51 14.93
CA LEU A 234 -9.31 -16.62 15.33
C LEU A 234 -8.57 -17.96 15.38
N LEU A 235 -7.64 -18.19 14.44
CA LEU A 235 -6.79 -19.38 14.48
C LEU A 235 -5.85 -19.35 15.69
N GLY A 236 -5.23 -18.19 15.95
CA GLY A 236 -4.41 -17.97 17.14
C GLY A 236 -5.18 -18.20 18.43
N ALA A 237 -6.40 -17.66 18.53
CA ALA A 237 -7.29 -17.86 19.67
C ALA A 237 -7.68 -19.34 19.85
N ALA A 238 -8.04 -20.04 18.77
CA ALA A 238 -8.35 -21.48 18.82
C ALA A 238 -7.16 -22.29 19.36
N ARG A 239 -5.96 -22.04 18.84
CA ARG A 239 -4.72 -22.68 19.32
C ARG A 239 -4.44 -22.35 20.79
N ALA A 240 -4.62 -21.09 21.19
CA ALA A 240 -4.42 -20.64 22.56
C ALA A 240 -5.43 -21.29 23.53
N TYR A 241 -6.72 -21.35 23.17
CA TYR A 241 -7.74 -22.08 23.95
C TYR A 241 -7.38 -23.55 24.13
N LYS A 242 -6.94 -24.22 23.05
CA LYS A 242 -6.51 -25.63 23.09
C LYS A 242 -5.33 -25.82 24.04
N GLY A 243 -4.30 -24.97 23.95
CA GLY A 243 -3.14 -25.00 24.84
C GLY A 243 -3.48 -24.66 26.29
N TYR A 244 -4.48 -23.81 26.52
CA TYR A 244 -5.02 -23.50 27.84
C TYR A 244 -5.86 -24.64 28.45
N GLY A 245 -6.28 -25.62 27.65
CA GLY A 245 -7.10 -26.75 28.08
C GLY A 245 -8.61 -26.56 27.90
N ASP A 246 -9.06 -25.48 27.25
CA ASP A 246 -10.47 -25.24 26.94
C ASP A 246 -10.79 -25.70 25.51
N GLY A 247 -10.96 -27.02 25.36
CA GLY A 247 -11.23 -27.64 24.06
C GLY A 247 -12.52 -27.16 23.40
N SER A 248 -13.58 -26.91 24.19
CA SER A 248 -14.87 -26.48 23.67
C SER A 248 -14.82 -25.08 23.05
N ARG A 249 -14.11 -24.13 23.69
CA ARG A 249 -13.91 -22.80 23.09
C ARG A 249 -12.93 -22.83 21.93
N ALA A 250 -11.93 -23.71 21.99
CA ALA A 250 -11.00 -23.91 20.89
C ALA A 250 -11.72 -24.34 19.61
N GLU A 251 -12.58 -25.36 19.71
CA GLU A 251 -13.39 -25.86 18.61
C GLU A 251 -14.35 -24.80 18.09
N ARG A 252 -15.05 -24.07 18.99
CA ARG A 252 -15.95 -22.98 18.59
C ARG A 252 -15.22 -21.90 17.80
N SER A 253 -14.04 -21.48 18.25
CA SER A 253 -13.24 -20.46 17.56
C SER A 253 -12.75 -20.95 16.20
N ALA A 254 -12.43 -22.25 16.07
CA ALA A 254 -12.05 -22.85 14.80
C ALA A 254 -13.24 -22.96 13.82
N LEU A 255 -14.42 -23.33 14.31
CA LEU A 255 -15.66 -23.35 13.51
C LEU A 255 -16.03 -21.95 13.02
N ASP A 256 -15.99 -20.94 13.89
CA ASP A 256 -16.30 -19.55 13.52
C ASP A 256 -15.37 -19.02 12.42
N LEU A 257 -14.08 -19.39 12.49
CA LEU A 257 -13.10 -19.14 11.43
C LEU A 257 -13.46 -19.85 10.12
N ILE A 258 -13.83 -21.13 10.18
CA ILE A 258 -14.14 -21.94 8.99
C ILE A 258 -15.42 -21.43 8.30
N ASP A 259 -16.44 -21.09 9.08
CA ASP A 259 -17.73 -20.66 8.58
C ASP A 259 -17.66 -19.24 8.01
N THR A 260 -16.96 -18.33 8.68
CA THR A 260 -16.87 -16.92 8.27
C THR A 260 -15.81 -16.68 7.19
N TYR A 261 -14.69 -17.41 7.21
CA TYR A 261 -13.56 -17.20 6.30
C TYR A 261 -13.11 -18.49 5.56
N PRO A 262 -14.03 -19.20 4.87
CA PRO A 262 -13.78 -20.55 4.37
C PRO A 262 -12.66 -20.67 3.34
N ALA A 263 -12.38 -19.58 2.60
CA ALA A 263 -11.39 -19.56 1.52
C ALA A 263 -9.95 -19.23 1.99
N THR A 264 -9.74 -19.03 3.29
CA THR A 264 -8.44 -18.62 3.83
C THR A 264 -7.54 -19.83 4.12
N LEU A 265 -6.23 -19.60 4.07
CA LEU A 265 -5.25 -20.61 4.47
C LEU A 265 -5.42 -21.01 5.95
N GLN A 266 -5.83 -20.05 6.79
CA GLN A 266 -6.07 -20.24 8.22
C GLN A 266 -7.26 -21.17 8.45
N ALA A 267 -8.36 -21.02 7.70
CA ALA A 267 -9.49 -21.95 7.78
C ALA A 267 -9.08 -23.37 7.35
N ALA A 268 -8.27 -23.51 6.29
CA ALA A 268 -7.75 -24.81 5.89
C ALA A 268 -6.83 -25.44 6.96
N GLN A 269 -6.01 -24.63 7.64
CA GLN A 269 -5.20 -25.08 8.78
C GLN A 269 -6.08 -25.52 9.97
N ALA A 270 -7.12 -24.76 10.29
CA ALA A 270 -8.04 -25.06 11.40
C ALA A 270 -8.72 -26.43 11.19
N LYS A 271 -9.26 -26.69 10.00
CA LYS A 271 -9.85 -28.01 9.65
C LYS A 271 -8.91 -29.16 9.95
N LYS A 272 -7.64 -29.01 9.54
CA LYS A 272 -6.60 -30.02 9.75
C LYS A 272 -6.20 -30.18 11.22
N GLU A 273 -6.07 -29.10 11.98
CA GLU A 273 -5.58 -29.12 13.38
C GLU A 273 -6.63 -29.55 14.41
N PHE A 274 -7.91 -29.34 14.08
CA PHE A 274 -9.05 -29.59 14.96
C PHE A 274 -9.92 -30.78 14.49
N ASN A 275 -9.58 -31.40 13.35
CA ASN A 275 -10.35 -32.50 12.73
C ASN A 275 -11.81 -32.11 12.43
N LEU A 276 -12.00 -30.95 11.79
CA LEU A 276 -13.28 -30.34 11.42
C LEU A 276 -13.49 -30.32 9.90
#